data_AF-A0AAV5FCJ6-F1
#
_entry.id   AF-A0AAV5FCJ6-F1
#
_cell.length_a   1.000
_cell.length_b   1.000
_cell.length_c   1.000
_cell.angle_alpha   90.00
_cell.angle_beta   90.00
_cell.angle_gamma   90.00
#
_symmetry.space_group_name_H-M   'P 1'
#
loop_
_entity.id
_entity.type
_entity.pdbx_description
1 polymer ?
#
loop_
_entity_poly.entity_id
_entity_poly.type
_entity_poly.pdbx_seq_one_letter_code
_entity_poly.pdbx_strand_id
1 'polypeptide(L)'
;MAGAFGLRVVPRLAAPHPGGRRGGGGGGVRDASSKALNPATTNGVKKPNKQHHLWIRKETAGSGKKAVRLVDTISKLPNEREAVYGALDKWSAFEPEFPVIAAAKALGMLKRRRQWLRIIQVTKWLMSKGQVLTWTTYDTLLMALFMDGRVDEAESIWNTIIQTHTRSVPKRLFSRMILMYDIRNRQDKVLEVRSDCFLLVGLSVHYILDTQQ
;
A
#
# COMPACT_ATOMS: atom_id res chain seq x y z
N MET A 1 -5.76 9.44 42.49
CA MET A 1 -6.68 8.37 42.92
C MET A 1 -7.39 7.83 41.69
N ALA A 2 -7.32 6.50 41.49
CA ALA A 2 -8.06 5.68 40.51
C ALA A 2 -7.79 5.94 39.01
N GLY A 3 -7.63 4.95 38.13
CA GLY A 3 -7.71 3.49 38.29
C GLY A 3 -7.32 2.82 36.97
N ALA A 4 -6.60 1.71 37.09
CA ALA A 4 -6.10 0.90 35.99
C ALA A 4 -7.24 0.19 35.23
N PHE A 5 -7.19 0.22 33.89
CA PHE A 5 -7.98 -0.68 33.07
C PHE A 5 -7.12 -1.86 32.62
N GLY A 6 -7.27 -2.97 33.33
CA GLY A 6 -6.66 -4.24 33.01
C GLY A 6 -7.28 -4.87 31.77
N LEU A 7 -6.44 -5.28 30.84
CA LEU A 7 -6.81 -6.14 29.71
C LEU A 7 -7.14 -7.54 30.24
N ARG A 8 -8.42 -7.89 30.20
CA ARG A 8 -8.90 -9.23 30.54
C ARG A 8 -8.63 -10.15 29.34
N VAL A 9 -7.59 -10.97 29.44
CA VAL A 9 -7.30 -12.07 28.50
C VAL A 9 -8.35 -13.15 28.72
N VAL A 10 -9.15 -13.45 27.69
CA VAL A 10 -10.08 -14.58 27.68
C VAL A 10 -9.36 -15.78 27.04
N PRO A 11 -9.28 -16.97 27.67
CA PRO A 11 -8.69 -18.15 27.06
C PRO A 11 -9.62 -18.73 25.99
N ARG A 12 -9.06 -19.00 24.81
CA ARG A 12 -9.75 -19.66 23.69
C ARG A 12 -9.92 -21.15 24.01
N LEU A 13 -11.18 -21.60 24.15
CA LEU A 13 -11.54 -23.02 24.21
C LEU A 13 -11.08 -23.73 22.93
N ALA A 14 -10.32 -24.82 23.11
CA ALA A 14 -9.94 -25.72 22.03
C ALA A 14 -11.12 -26.63 21.66
N ALA A 15 -11.45 -26.70 20.37
CA ALA A 15 -12.39 -27.69 19.83
C ALA A 15 -11.62 -28.96 19.39
N PRO A 16 -12.20 -30.17 19.55
CA PRO A 16 -11.54 -31.43 19.24
C PRO A 16 -11.52 -31.74 17.74
N HIS A 17 -10.42 -32.35 17.29
CA HIS A 17 -10.31 -32.97 15.96
C HIS A 17 -10.94 -34.38 15.98
N PRO A 18 -11.69 -34.78 14.92
CA PRO A 18 -12.23 -36.13 14.82
C PRO A 18 -11.15 -37.12 14.38
N GLY A 19 -11.20 -38.31 14.97
CA GLY A 19 -10.21 -39.36 14.85
C GLY A 19 -10.17 -40.08 13.50
N GLY A 20 -9.01 -40.63 13.20
CA GLY A 20 -8.79 -41.67 12.19
C GLY A 20 -8.13 -42.88 12.84
N ARG A 21 -8.84 -44.01 12.86
CA ARG A 21 -8.33 -45.34 13.26
C ARG A 21 -7.94 -46.13 12.00
N ARG A 22 -6.73 -46.71 12.00
CA ARG A 22 -6.31 -48.01 11.42
C ARG A 22 -4.78 -48.07 11.58
N GLY A 23 -4.18 -48.96 12.38
CA GLY A 23 -4.12 -50.43 12.25
C GLY A 23 -3.03 -50.78 11.22
N GLY A 24 -2.00 -51.58 11.44
CA GLY A 24 -1.45 -52.33 12.57
C GLY A 24 -0.21 -53.11 12.05
N GLY A 25 0.62 -53.66 12.94
CA GLY A 25 1.39 -54.89 12.69
C GLY A 25 2.89 -54.80 12.33
N GLY A 26 3.71 -55.45 13.18
CA GLY A 26 5.04 -56.03 12.88
C GLY A 26 6.22 -55.06 13.01
N GLY A 27 7.24 -55.25 13.85
CA GLY A 27 7.86 -56.47 14.39
C GLY A 27 9.28 -56.58 13.80
N GLY A 28 10.32 -56.27 14.58
CA GLY A 28 11.71 -56.32 14.11
C GLY A 28 12.70 -55.82 15.17
N VAL A 29 13.58 -56.70 15.62
CA VAL A 29 14.38 -56.67 16.85
C VAL A 29 15.86 -56.29 16.55
N ARG A 30 16.49 -55.45 17.42
CA ARG A 30 17.95 -55.36 17.76
C ARG A 30 18.94 -54.93 16.64
N ASP A 31 20.13 -54.32 16.82
CA ASP A 31 21.13 -54.18 17.89
C ASP A 31 22.01 -52.91 17.70
N ALA A 32 22.90 -52.67 18.66
CA ALA A 32 23.70 -51.48 18.94
C ALA A 32 25.00 -51.25 18.11
N SER A 33 25.48 -50.00 18.22
CA SER A 33 26.89 -49.57 18.38
C SER A 33 27.67 -48.93 17.20
N SER A 34 27.82 -47.61 17.30
CA SER A 34 29.06 -46.80 17.29
C SER A 34 30.20 -47.07 16.26
N LYS A 35 30.42 -46.12 15.33
CA LYS A 35 31.76 -45.50 15.08
C LYS A 35 31.68 -44.29 14.15
N ALA A 36 32.41 -43.24 14.53
CA ALA A 36 32.51 -41.94 13.86
C ALA A 36 33.58 -41.91 12.76
N LEU A 37 33.41 -41.01 11.77
CA LEU A 37 34.49 -40.24 11.11
C LEU A 37 33.87 -39.03 10.34
N ASN A 38 34.43 -37.83 10.53
CA ASN A 38 34.07 -36.51 9.97
C ASN A 38 34.60 -36.34 8.49
N PRO A 39 34.51 -35.20 7.74
CA PRO A 39 34.10 -33.82 8.11
C PRO A 39 33.37 -32.97 7.02
N ALA A 40 33.07 -31.72 7.42
CA ALA A 40 33.07 -30.49 6.59
C ALA A 40 31.77 -30.00 5.91
N THR A 41 31.32 -28.84 6.40
CA THR A 41 30.85 -27.66 5.66
C THR A 41 29.56 -27.77 4.86
N THR A 42 28.45 -27.31 5.45
CA THR A 42 27.42 -26.61 4.65
C THR A 42 26.89 -25.39 5.37
N ASN A 43 26.94 -24.29 4.63
CA ASN A 43 26.50 -22.96 4.99
C ASN A 43 25.08 -22.96 5.55
N GLY A 44 24.85 -22.12 6.57
CA GLY A 44 23.53 -21.81 7.09
C GLY A 44 22.66 -21.19 6.00
N VAL A 45 21.90 -22.03 5.29
CA VAL A 45 20.78 -21.59 4.47
C VAL A 45 19.72 -21.06 5.42
N LYS A 46 19.69 -19.73 5.61
CA LYS A 46 18.55 -19.03 6.20
C LYS A 46 17.32 -19.43 5.39
N LYS A 47 16.46 -20.29 5.94
CA LYS A 47 15.19 -20.67 5.33
C LYS A 47 14.41 -19.38 5.06
N PRO A 48 14.04 -19.05 3.80
CA PRO A 48 13.20 -17.89 3.54
C PRO A 48 11.88 -18.08 4.29
N ASN A 49 11.44 -17.04 4.98
CA ASN A 49 10.30 -17.06 5.88
C ASN A 49 9.00 -17.36 5.11
N LYS A 50 8.69 -18.65 4.92
CA LYS A 50 7.57 -19.14 4.09
C LYS A 50 6.22 -18.58 4.53
N GLN A 51 6.10 -18.25 5.81
CA GLN A 51 4.90 -17.68 6.40
C GLN A 51 4.55 -16.33 5.76
N HIS A 52 5.57 -15.48 5.50
CA HIS A 52 5.38 -14.18 4.89
C HIS A 52 4.78 -14.23 3.49
N HIS A 53 5.24 -15.21 2.72
CA HIS A 53 4.75 -15.43 1.36
C HIS A 53 3.32 -15.99 1.32
N LEU A 54 2.88 -16.70 2.36
CA LEU A 54 1.54 -17.29 2.42
C LEU A 54 0.47 -16.23 2.70
N TRP A 55 0.72 -15.29 3.62
CA TRP A 55 -0.25 -14.21 3.90
C TRP A 55 -0.39 -13.24 2.72
N ILE A 56 0.71 -12.86 2.06
CA ILE A 56 0.68 -12.04 0.84
C ILE A 56 -0.12 -12.75 -0.27
N ARG A 57 0.04 -14.07 -0.43
CA ARG A 57 -0.76 -14.84 -1.40
C ARG A 57 -2.25 -14.80 -1.09
N LYS A 58 -2.64 -14.82 0.19
CA LYS A 58 -4.05 -14.77 0.62
C LYS A 58 -4.69 -13.41 0.35
N GLU A 59 -3.99 -12.31 0.64
CA GLU A 59 -4.46 -10.95 0.30
C GLU A 59 -4.52 -10.70 -1.22
N THR A 60 -3.57 -11.28 -1.96
CA THR A 60 -3.51 -11.13 -3.42
C THR A 60 -4.58 -11.97 -4.12
N ALA A 61 -4.89 -13.17 -3.62
CA ALA A 61 -5.93 -14.04 -4.14
C ALA A 61 -7.32 -13.39 -4.00
N GLY A 62 -8.05 -13.25 -5.11
CA GLY A 62 -9.40 -12.67 -5.11
C GLY A 62 -9.47 -11.13 -5.07
N SER A 63 -8.35 -10.43 -4.81
CA SER A 63 -8.30 -8.95 -4.82
C SER A 63 -8.79 -8.32 -6.12
N GLY A 64 -8.61 -9.00 -7.26
CA GLY A 64 -9.15 -8.56 -8.56
C GLY A 64 -10.69 -8.58 -8.59
N LYS A 65 -11.32 -9.65 -8.11
CA LYS A 65 -12.79 -9.75 -8.03
C LYS A 65 -13.36 -8.69 -7.06
N LYS A 66 -12.68 -8.47 -5.93
CA LYS A 66 -13.02 -7.42 -4.96
C LYS A 66 -12.96 -6.02 -5.58
N ALA A 67 -11.90 -5.73 -6.34
CA ALA A 67 -11.75 -4.47 -7.05
C ALA A 67 -12.86 -4.26 -8.09
N VAL A 68 -13.21 -5.29 -8.86
CA VAL A 68 -14.32 -5.23 -9.82
C VAL A 68 -15.65 -4.93 -9.10
N ARG A 69 -15.94 -5.62 -8.01
CA ARG A 69 -17.15 -5.39 -7.20
C ARG A 69 -17.18 -3.96 -6.65
N LEU A 70 -16.08 -3.46 -6.10
CA LEU A 70 -15.99 -2.07 -5.63
C LEU A 70 -16.34 -1.10 -6.75
N VAL A 71 -15.66 -1.22 -7.90
CA VAL A 71 -15.86 -0.32 -9.04
C VAL A 71 -17.30 -0.35 -9.54
N ASP A 72 -17.90 -1.54 -9.66
CA ASP A 72 -19.29 -1.67 -10.10
C ASP A 72 -20.27 -1.01 -9.12
N THR A 73 -20.07 -1.21 -7.81
CA THR A 73 -20.89 -0.57 -6.77
C THR A 73 -20.79 0.95 -6.86
N ILE A 74 -19.58 1.52 -6.82
CA ILE A 74 -19.43 2.99 -6.73
C ILE A 74 -19.73 3.71 -8.04
N SER A 75 -19.63 3.03 -9.19
CA SER A 75 -19.93 3.65 -10.49
C SER A 75 -21.41 4.01 -10.64
N LYS A 76 -22.30 3.33 -9.90
CA LYS A 76 -23.76 3.48 -9.98
C LYS A 76 -24.35 4.48 -8.98
N LEU A 77 -23.52 5.02 -8.07
CA LEU A 77 -23.98 5.89 -6.99
C LEU A 77 -24.09 7.36 -7.44
N PRO A 78 -24.83 8.22 -6.72
CA PRO A 78 -24.68 9.66 -6.88
C PRO A 78 -23.27 10.13 -6.48
N ASN A 79 -22.94 11.38 -6.78
CA ASN A 79 -21.63 11.96 -6.46
C ASN A 79 -21.55 12.51 -5.03
N GLU A 80 -22.62 12.39 -4.25
CA GLU A 80 -22.68 12.76 -2.83
C GLU A 80 -21.67 11.96 -2.01
N ARG A 81 -21.00 12.64 -1.08
CA ARG A 81 -19.94 12.05 -0.27
C ARG A 81 -20.49 10.91 0.56
N GLU A 82 -21.65 11.11 1.17
CA GLU A 82 -22.31 10.19 2.10
C GLU A 82 -22.66 8.87 1.41
N ALA A 83 -23.22 8.93 0.20
CA ALA A 83 -23.56 7.76 -0.60
C ALA A 83 -22.30 6.94 -0.94
N VAL A 84 -21.25 7.62 -1.43
CA VAL A 84 -20.01 6.96 -1.85
C VAL A 84 -19.25 6.38 -0.65
N TYR A 85 -19.09 7.17 0.42
CA TYR A 85 -18.36 6.75 1.61
C TYR A 85 -19.10 5.66 2.36
N GLY A 86 -20.44 5.74 2.46
CA GLY A 86 -21.26 4.69 3.04
C GLY A 86 -21.16 3.37 2.28
N ALA A 87 -21.10 3.42 0.93
CA ALA A 87 -20.88 2.22 0.13
C ALA A 87 -19.47 1.64 0.27
N LEU A 88 -18.44 2.49 0.35
CA LEU A 88 -17.06 2.05 0.57
C LEU A 88 -16.86 1.47 1.98
N ASP A 89 -17.51 2.05 2.99
CA ASP A 89 -17.51 1.54 4.36
C ASP A 89 -18.14 0.17 4.43
N LYS A 90 -19.35 0.00 3.84
CA LYS A 90 -20.00 -1.31 3.71
C LYS A 90 -19.13 -2.31 2.95
N TRP A 91 -18.48 -1.90 1.86
CA TRP A 91 -17.59 -2.75 1.10
C TRP A 91 -16.40 -3.24 1.94
N SER A 92 -15.80 -2.37 2.75
CA SER A 92 -14.68 -2.71 3.63
C SER A 92 -15.09 -3.52 4.87
N ALA A 93 -16.33 -3.36 5.36
CA ALA A 93 -16.81 -4.00 6.58
C ALA A 93 -16.93 -5.52 6.49
N PHE A 94 -17.06 -6.07 5.28
CA PHE A 94 -17.09 -7.52 5.05
C PHE A 94 -15.69 -8.16 4.96
N GLU A 95 -14.63 -7.38 5.13
CA GLU A 95 -13.26 -7.84 5.01
C GLU A 95 -12.60 -7.95 6.39
N PRO A 96 -11.97 -9.10 6.71
CA PRO A 96 -11.32 -9.30 8.00
C PRO A 96 -10.08 -8.41 8.19
N GLU A 97 -9.48 -7.96 7.08
CA GLU A 97 -8.34 -7.06 7.01
C GLU A 97 -8.65 -5.96 6.00
N PHE A 98 -8.14 -4.74 6.23
CA PHE A 98 -8.45 -3.62 5.36
C PHE A 98 -7.99 -3.91 3.92
N PRO A 99 -8.88 -3.84 2.91
CA PRO A 99 -8.60 -4.34 1.56
C PRO A 99 -7.76 -3.40 0.69
N VAL A 100 -6.57 -2.98 1.14
CA VAL A 100 -5.68 -2.01 0.47
C VAL A 100 -5.34 -2.42 -0.97
N ILE A 101 -4.96 -3.68 -1.18
CA ILE A 101 -4.58 -4.19 -2.51
C ILE A 101 -5.76 -4.13 -3.49
N ALA A 102 -6.96 -4.48 -3.02
CA ALA A 102 -8.17 -4.41 -3.85
C ALA A 102 -8.54 -2.95 -4.18
N ALA A 103 -8.41 -2.04 -3.22
CA ALA A 103 -8.62 -0.61 -3.44
C ALA A 103 -7.62 -0.04 -4.46
N ALA A 104 -6.32 -0.38 -4.35
CA ALA A 104 -5.30 0.03 -5.32
C ALA A 104 -5.60 -0.49 -6.74
N LYS A 105 -6.04 -1.75 -6.87
CA LYS A 105 -6.49 -2.32 -8.15
C LYS A 105 -7.72 -1.60 -8.69
N ALA A 106 -8.68 -1.27 -7.83
CA ALA A 106 -9.86 -0.50 -8.21
C ALA A 106 -9.50 0.89 -8.74
N LEU A 107 -8.59 1.61 -8.07
CA LEU A 107 -8.06 2.89 -8.56
C LEU A 107 -7.42 2.75 -9.95
N GLY A 108 -6.66 1.69 -10.20
CA GLY A 108 -6.10 1.39 -11.53
C GLY A 108 -7.18 1.11 -12.59
N MET A 109 -8.30 0.50 -12.23
CA MET A 109 -9.44 0.30 -13.13
C MET A 109 -10.16 1.63 -13.42
N LEU A 110 -10.46 2.43 -12.40
CA LEU A 110 -11.07 3.75 -12.53
C LEU A 110 -10.22 4.68 -13.40
N LYS A 111 -8.89 4.63 -13.24
CA LYS A 111 -7.92 5.37 -14.05
C LYS A 111 -8.02 5.01 -15.53
N ARG A 112 -8.10 3.72 -15.86
CA ARG A 112 -8.31 3.27 -17.25
C ARG A 112 -9.65 3.74 -17.83
N ARG A 113 -10.68 3.82 -16.98
CA ARG A 113 -12.02 4.33 -17.33
C ARG A 113 -12.14 5.85 -17.27
N ARG A 114 -11.06 6.57 -16.94
CA ARG A 114 -11.02 8.03 -16.76
C ARG A 114 -12.08 8.56 -15.78
N GLN A 115 -12.46 7.78 -14.77
CA GLN A 115 -13.41 8.20 -13.74
C GLN A 115 -12.69 9.01 -12.64
N TRP A 116 -12.26 10.24 -12.99
CA TRP A 116 -11.41 11.08 -12.14
C TRP A 116 -12.05 11.41 -10.79
N LEU A 117 -13.31 11.82 -10.78
CA LEU A 117 -14.04 12.10 -9.55
C LEU A 117 -14.11 10.89 -8.61
N ARG A 118 -14.32 9.68 -9.15
CA ARG A 118 -14.33 8.45 -8.34
C ARG A 118 -12.96 8.13 -7.75
N ILE A 119 -11.88 8.36 -8.50
CA ILE A 119 -10.52 8.22 -7.99
C ILE A 119 -10.30 9.17 -6.80
N ILE A 120 -10.73 10.42 -6.92
CA ILE A 120 -10.62 11.42 -5.84
C ILE A 120 -11.40 10.96 -4.61
N GLN A 121 -12.66 10.55 -4.79
CA GLN A 121 -13.51 10.08 -3.69
C GLN A 121 -12.96 8.85 -2.99
N VAL A 122 -12.55 7.82 -3.74
CA VAL A 122 -11.98 6.59 -3.17
C VAL A 122 -10.67 6.88 -2.44
N THR A 123 -9.83 7.76 -2.99
CA THR A 123 -8.53 8.08 -2.36
C THR A 123 -8.71 8.91 -1.09
N LYS A 124 -9.60 9.92 -1.10
CA LYS A 124 -9.94 10.68 0.12
C LYS A 124 -10.58 9.79 1.19
N TRP A 125 -11.39 8.83 0.77
CA TRP A 125 -11.92 7.81 1.69
C TRP A 125 -10.80 6.97 2.31
N LEU A 126 -9.84 6.46 1.53
CA LEU A 126 -8.68 5.72 2.05
C LEU A 126 -7.92 6.53 3.11
N MET A 127 -7.65 7.81 2.84
CA MET A 127 -6.99 8.71 3.80
C MET A 127 -7.81 8.87 5.09
N SER A 128 -9.13 9.00 4.98
CA SER A 128 -10.02 9.11 6.16
C SER A 128 -10.04 7.85 7.04
N LYS A 129 -9.62 6.70 6.50
CA LYS A 129 -9.46 5.44 7.24
C LYS A 129 -8.05 5.25 7.81
N GLY A 130 -7.25 6.31 7.82
CA GLY A 130 -5.86 6.29 8.30
C GLY A 130 -4.91 5.48 7.41
N GLN A 131 -5.31 5.18 6.17
CA GLN A 131 -4.46 4.41 5.26
C GLN A 131 -3.37 5.30 4.67
N VAL A 132 -2.13 4.87 4.85
CA VAL A 132 -0.98 5.49 4.20
C VAL A 132 -1.05 5.20 2.70
N LEU A 133 -0.97 6.25 1.89
CA LEU A 133 -1.00 6.13 0.45
C LEU A 133 0.39 5.76 -0.08
N THR A 134 0.43 4.83 -1.03
CA THR A 134 1.65 4.55 -1.80
C THR A 134 1.94 5.68 -2.79
N TRP A 135 3.18 5.80 -3.26
CA TRP A 135 3.55 6.74 -4.32
C TRP A 135 2.69 6.62 -5.59
N THR A 136 2.33 5.40 -5.96
CA THR A 136 1.45 5.12 -7.11
C THR A 136 0.04 5.67 -6.88
N THR A 137 -0.45 5.59 -5.66
CA THR A 137 -1.75 6.14 -5.27
C THR A 137 -1.69 7.67 -5.29
N TYR A 138 -0.62 8.29 -4.78
CA TYR A 138 -0.40 9.73 -4.89
C TYR A 138 -0.33 10.21 -6.36
N ASP A 139 0.44 9.54 -7.23
CA ASP A 139 0.50 9.89 -8.67
C ASP A 139 -0.89 9.83 -9.32
N THR A 140 -1.68 8.83 -8.93
CA THR A 140 -3.04 8.65 -9.44
C THR A 140 -3.99 9.73 -8.92
N LEU A 141 -3.86 10.14 -7.65
CA LEU A 141 -4.64 11.22 -7.06
C LEU A 141 -4.31 12.58 -7.67
N LEU A 142 -3.02 12.94 -7.75
CA LEU A 142 -2.57 14.21 -8.35
C LEU A 142 -3.06 14.34 -9.79
N MET A 143 -2.93 13.27 -10.57
CA MET A 143 -3.46 13.24 -11.93
C MET A 143 -4.99 13.39 -11.95
N ALA A 144 -5.72 12.70 -11.08
CA ALA A 144 -7.18 12.80 -11.06
C ALA A 144 -7.65 14.21 -10.69
N LEU A 145 -7.03 14.85 -9.68
CA LEU A 145 -7.32 16.23 -9.29
C LEU A 145 -7.03 17.21 -10.43
N PHE A 146 -5.90 17.03 -11.13
CA PHE A 146 -5.59 17.83 -12.31
C PHE A 146 -6.63 17.69 -13.42
N MET A 147 -6.99 16.45 -13.77
CA MET A 147 -7.95 16.16 -14.83
C MET A 147 -9.38 16.60 -14.48
N ASP A 148 -9.73 16.65 -13.19
CA ASP A 148 -11.00 17.15 -12.66
C ASP A 148 -11.01 18.69 -12.51
N GLY A 149 -9.90 19.38 -12.81
CA GLY A 149 -9.75 20.84 -12.72
C GLY A 149 -9.40 21.38 -11.33
N ARG A 150 -9.34 20.51 -10.30
CA ARG A 150 -9.13 20.85 -8.88
C ARG A 150 -7.65 20.99 -8.53
N VAL A 151 -6.97 21.93 -9.16
CA VAL A 151 -5.51 22.03 -9.07
C VAL A 151 -5.00 22.63 -7.78
N ASP A 152 -5.75 23.53 -7.15
CA ASP A 152 -5.36 24.05 -5.83
C ASP A 152 -5.30 22.92 -4.79
N GLU A 153 -6.21 21.94 -4.91
CA GLU A 153 -6.17 20.72 -4.09
C GLU A 153 -5.00 19.80 -4.46
N ALA A 154 -4.68 19.68 -5.75
CA ALA A 154 -3.52 18.89 -6.17
C ALA A 154 -2.22 19.49 -5.62
N GLU A 155 -2.10 20.82 -5.62
CA GLU A 155 -0.98 21.55 -5.05
C GLU A 155 -0.90 21.38 -3.53
N SER A 156 -2.03 21.47 -2.82
CA SER A 156 -2.07 21.19 -1.38
C SER A 156 -1.58 19.77 -1.05
N ILE A 157 -1.99 18.77 -1.84
CA ILE A 157 -1.49 17.39 -1.70
C ILE A 157 0.01 17.30 -1.99
N TRP A 158 0.50 17.99 -3.02
CA TRP A 158 1.92 18.04 -3.34
C TRP A 158 2.76 18.63 -2.20
N ASN A 159 2.34 19.77 -1.65
CA ASN A 159 3.02 20.42 -0.54
C ASN A 159 3.04 19.50 0.70
N THR A 160 1.94 18.79 0.96
CA THR A 160 1.88 17.78 2.02
C THR A 160 2.89 16.66 1.79
N ILE A 161 3.03 16.16 0.55
CA ILE A 161 4.01 15.11 0.21
C ILE A 161 5.43 15.59 0.49
N ILE A 162 5.81 16.77 0.00
CA ILE A 162 7.16 17.33 0.13
C ILE A 162 7.51 17.60 1.59
N GLN A 163 6.58 18.16 2.38
CA GLN A 163 6.79 18.43 3.80
C GLN A 163 6.90 17.16 4.64
N THR A 164 6.09 16.14 4.33
CA THR A 164 6.04 14.90 5.13
C THR A 164 7.16 13.93 4.77
N HIS A 165 7.59 13.90 3.50
CA HIS A 165 8.52 12.89 2.99
C HIS A 165 9.88 13.50 2.60
N THR A 166 10.70 13.77 3.60
CA THR A 166 11.97 14.49 3.49
C THR A 166 13.15 13.71 2.91
N ARG A 167 13.01 12.39 2.68
CA ARG A 167 14.15 11.52 2.30
C ARG A 167 14.15 10.98 0.88
N SER A 168 12.99 10.77 0.26
CA SER A 168 12.93 10.41 -1.16
C SER A 168 11.50 10.52 -1.69
N VAL A 169 11.26 11.44 -2.62
CA VAL A 169 10.04 11.48 -3.42
C VAL A 169 10.39 10.97 -4.83
N PRO A 170 9.62 10.03 -5.41
CA PRO A 170 9.89 9.51 -6.75
C PRO A 170 9.91 10.60 -7.85
N LYS A 171 10.90 10.56 -8.74
CA LYS A 171 11.05 11.48 -9.90
C LYS A 171 9.77 11.65 -10.71
N ARG A 172 8.97 10.59 -10.86
CA ARG A 172 7.70 10.63 -11.59
C ARG A 172 6.68 11.61 -11.00
N LEU A 173 6.66 11.79 -9.67
CA LEU A 173 5.78 12.76 -9.03
C LEU A 173 6.25 14.20 -9.30
N PHE A 174 7.57 14.45 -9.31
CA PHE A 174 8.10 15.74 -9.78
C PHE A 174 7.74 16.01 -11.23
N SER A 175 7.96 15.04 -12.13
CA SER A 175 7.58 15.18 -13.55
C SER A 175 6.09 15.47 -13.72
N ARG A 176 5.23 14.86 -12.89
CA ARG A 176 3.79 15.14 -12.86
C ARG A 176 3.52 16.61 -12.53
N MET A 177 4.11 17.13 -11.46
CA MET A 177 3.89 18.50 -11.01
C MET A 177 4.44 19.53 -12.00
N ILE A 178 5.63 19.28 -12.56
CA ILE A 178 6.21 20.12 -13.62
C ILE A 178 5.24 20.21 -14.80
N LEU A 179 4.71 19.08 -15.30
CA LEU A 179 3.74 19.08 -16.39
C LEU A 179 2.47 19.89 -16.05
N MET A 180 1.95 19.75 -14.82
CA MET A 180 0.75 20.46 -14.38
C MET A 180 0.95 21.98 -14.33
N TYR A 181 2.11 22.44 -13.85
CA TYR A 181 2.44 23.86 -13.77
C TYR A 181 2.78 24.45 -15.13
N ASP A 182 3.48 23.71 -15.98
CA ASP A 182 3.84 24.14 -17.33
C ASP A 182 2.60 24.37 -18.20
N ILE A 183 1.64 23.43 -18.20
CA ILE A 183 0.35 23.57 -18.90
C ILE A 183 -0.44 24.79 -18.42
N ARG A 184 -0.22 25.24 -17.19
CA ARG A 184 -0.89 26.41 -16.59
C ARG A 184 -0.07 27.69 -16.68
N ASN A 185 1.04 27.68 -17.40
CA ASN A 185 1.96 28.81 -17.56
C ASN A 185 2.47 29.37 -16.22
N ARG A 186 2.70 28.49 -15.23
CA ARG A 186 3.23 28.80 -13.89
C ARG A 186 4.72 28.52 -13.82
N GLN A 187 5.51 29.29 -14.58
CA GLN A 187 6.95 29.07 -14.73
C GLN A 187 7.72 29.24 -13.39
N ASP A 188 7.24 30.14 -12.52
CA ASP A 188 7.70 30.29 -11.14
C ASP A 188 7.74 28.94 -10.39
N LYS A 189 6.63 28.21 -10.44
CA LYS A 189 6.47 26.92 -9.75
C LYS A 189 7.20 25.78 -10.44
N VAL A 190 7.38 25.85 -11.76
CA VAL A 190 8.20 24.85 -12.49
C VAL A 190 9.65 24.91 -12.00
N LEU A 191 10.20 26.11 -11.83
CA LEU A 191 11.57 26.31 -11.32
C LEU A 191 11.72 25.85 -9.87
N GLU A 192 10.73 26.15 -9.02
CA GLU A 192 10.68 25.66 -7.64
C GLU A 192 10.73 24.13 -7.56
N VAL A 193 9.81 23.44 -8.25
CA VAL A 193 9.75 21.97 -8.25
C VAL A 193 11.01 21.33 -8.85
N ARG A 194 11.62 21.96 -9.86
CA ARG A 194 12.89 21.48 -10.44
C ARG A 194 14.03 21.60 -9.42
N SER A 195 14.06 22.68 -8.65
CA SER A 195 15.03 22.91 -7.59
C SER A 195 14.85 21.89 -6.46
N ASP A 196 13.62 21.68 -6.00
CA ASP A 196 13.30 20.65 -5.00
C ASP A 196 13.68 19.25 -5.47
N CYS A 197 13.40 18.93 -6.74
CA CYS A 197 13.80 17.66 -7.34
C CYS A 197 15.33 17.47 -7.30
N PHE A 198 16.11 18.53 -7.51
CA PHE A 198 17.57 18.49 -7.49
C PHE A 198 18.13 18.34 -6.07
N LEU A 199 17.57 19.07 -5.11
CA LEU A 199 17.96 19.02 -3.70
C LEU A 199 17.62 17.66 -3.07
N LEU A 200 16.44 17.09 -3.36
CA LEU A 200 15.99 15.82 -2.79
C LEU A 200 16.65 14.58 -3.40
N VAL A 201 17.33 14.70 -4.55
CA VAL A 201 18.08 13.58 -5.16
C VAL A 201 19.59 13.61 -4.85
N GLY A 202 20.04 14.49 -3.94
CA GLY A 202 21.40 14.45 -3.41
C GLY A 202 22.49 14.88 -4.39
N LEU A 203 22.16 15.72 -5.37
CA LEU A 203 23.18 16.49 -6.08
C LEU A 203 23.39 17.77 -5.28
N SER A 204 24.41 17.79 -4.42
CA SER A 204 24.85 19.02 -3.75
C SER A 204 25.04 20.12 -4.78
N VAL A 205 24.56 21.32 -4.43
CA VAL A 205 24.58 22.58 -5.19
C VAL A 205 26.02 23.13 -5.36
N HIS A 206 27.03 22.26 -5.50
CA HIS A 206 28.43 22.67 -5.63
C HIS A 206 28.81 23.08 -7.06
N TYR A 207 27.84 23.27 -7.96
CA TYR A 207 28.07 23.60 -9.38
C TYR A 207 27.35 24.85 -9.88
N ILE A 208 26.60 25.57 -9.04
CA ILE A 208 25.89 26.79 -9.47
C ILE A 208 26.64 28.08 -9.08
N LEU A 209 27.67 28.00 -8.22
CA LEU A 209 28.47 29.18 -7.83
C LEU A 209 29.75 29.41 -8.65
N ASP A 210 30.19 28.46 -9.49
CA ASP A 210 31.42 28.60 -10.29
C ASP A 210 31.19 29.13 -11.73
N THR A 211 30.07 29.78 -12.00
CA THR A 211 29.82 30.41 -13.33
C THR A 211 29.53 31.91 -13.24
N GLN A 212 30.03 32.56 -12.18
CA GLN A 212 30.03 34.02 -12.02
C GLN A 212 31.38 34.55 -11.52
N GLN A 213 32.50 33.94 -11.94
CA GLN A 213 33.82 34.55 -11.76
C GLN A 213 34.72 34.32 -12.97
#